data_AF-A0A3N1ARF6-F1
#
_entry.id   AF-A0A3N1ARF6-F1
#
_cell.length_a   1.000
_cell.length_b   1.000
_cell.length_c   1.000
_cell.angle_alpha   90.00
_cell.angle_beta   90.00
_cell.angle_gamma   90.00
#
_symmetry.space_group_name_H-M   'P 1'
#
loop_
_entity.id
_entity.type
_entity.pdbx_description
1 polymer ?
#
loop_
_entity_poly.entity_id
_entity_poly.type
_entity_poly.pdbx_seq_one_letter_code
_entity_poly.pdbx_strand_id
1 'polypeptide(L)'
;MEVLNKIWRRVSGNDPAPDGRRPGPNATALVPRPRSAPPLSAVGFAVVDVETTGLSTSRDRVVEVAVVATDLSGQIVDEWTTLVDPQGPVGATRIHGITAAEVRRAPRFGEIIGELNARFAGRALVAHNARFDLAFLASEYERAGWTMPTCPHLCTMEISWDHLPDLHRRRLADCCERIGVPLTDAHCALADARASAALLRSYLASGAGHSRRPDHSRVPTSAVHVEWPQIPRLPVEVAHRRPAGPAAVPAPPGALAALLDDLPMSSAVEPGAATSTTAYLELLAQVLEDGVLTEDEAAALADLAGAYSLTRPQVEAAHRGFLLALAHRAVADGTVTRDERQELLGTAGHLGLPEKIVKTVLDDARAALDEQRGQLCRPLPTNWPHGEPLRLGDGVAFTGCDDLVRARLEGRARAVGLRVTGAVSGRTAILVTDGSAPSTNKSAAARRLGTRIVHPDVFAELIEYVQPATTPRHGGRRPGTHPR
;
A
#
# COMPACT_ATOMS: atom_id res chain seq x y z
N MET A 1 8.24 -15.39 -11.29
CA MET A 1 9.27 -15.33 -12.37
C MET A 1 8.67 -15.08 -13.75
N GLU A 2 7.69 -15.87 -14.22
CA GLU A 2 7.07 -15.67 -15.55
C GLU A 2 6.18 -14.41 -15.61
N VAL A 3 5.46 -14.10 -14.52
CA VAL A 3 4.70 -12.85 -14.33
C VAL A 3 5.63 -11.63 -14.34
N LEU A 4 6.68 -11.60 -13.51
CA LEU A 4 7.71 -10.54 -13.57
C LEU A 4 8.37 -10.45 -14.96
N ASN A 5 8.62 -11.55 -15.65
CA ASN A 5 9.17 -11.50 -17.00
C ASN A 5 8.17 -10.98 -18.05
N LYS A 6 6.86 -11.19 -17.89
CA LYS A 6 5.81 -10.55 -18.71
C LYS A 6 5.69 -9.05 -18.42
N ILE A 7 5.73 -8.68 -17.13
CA ILE A 7 5.78 -7.30 -16.64
C ILE A 7 6.98 -6.55 -17.24
N TRP A 8 8.16 -7.15 -17.21
CA TRP A 8 9.41 -6.49 -17.65
C TRP A 8 9.67 -6.54 -19.16
N ARG A 9 9.13 -7.52 -19.89
CA ARG A 9 9.26 -7.56 -21.36
C ARG A 9 8.58 -6.37 -22.05
N ARG A 10 7.54 -5.77 -21.45
CA ARG A 10 6.90 -4.54 -21.96
C ARG A 10 7.68 -3.27 -21.62
N VAL A 11 8.29 -3.21 -20.43
CA VAL A 11 9.08 -2.05 -19.97
C VAL A 11 10.42 -1.91 -20.73
N SER A 12 10.99 -3.02 -21.21
CA SER A 12 12.31 -3.03 -21.84
C SER A 12 12.34 -2.78 -23.35
N GLY A 13 11.23 -2.40 -23.99
CA GLY A 13 11.20 -1.93 -25.39
C GLY A 13 12.12 -2.68 -26.34
N ASN A 14 11.77 -3.93 -26.70
CA ASN A 14 12.55 -4.70 -27.66
C ASN A 14 11.63 -5.24 -28.77
N ASP A 15 10.95 -4.33 -29.46
CA ASP A 15 10.43 -4.57 -30.80
C ASP A 15 11.32 -3.83 -31.82
N PRO A 16 11.65 -4.44 -32.97
CA PRO A 16 12.51 -3.85 -33.97
C PRO A 16 11.87 -2.60 -34.58
N ALA A 17 12.66 -1.53 -34.68
CA ALA A 17 12.25 -0.24 -35.25
C ALA A 17 11.67 -0.41 -36.66
N PRO A 18 10.52 0.22 -36.99
CA PRO A 18 10.09 0.34 -38.36
C PRO A 18 10.97 1.37 -39.10
N ASP A 19 11.18 1.03 -40.37
CA ASP A 19 12.08 1.57 -41.37
C ASP A 19 12.15 3.11 -41.46
N GLY A 20 13.38 3.61 -41.62
CA GLY A 20 13.72 5.02 -41.66
C GLY A 20 13.28 5.68 -42.96
N ARG A 21 12.28 6.58 -42.88
CA ARG A 21 12.05 7.61 -43.89
C ARG A 21 12.43 8.97 -43.36
N ARG A 22 13.41 9.60 -44.02
CA ARG A 22 13.82 10.99 -43.79
C ARG A 22 12.69 11.96 -44.20
N PRO A 23 12.34 12.96 -43.40
CA PRO A 23 11.55 14.09 -43.88
C PRO A 23 12.45 15.05 -44.68
N GLY A 24 11.94 15.53 -45.81
CA GLY A 24 12.59 16.54 -46.66
C GLY A 24 12.51 17.95 -46.07
N PRO A 25 13.35 18.90 -46.52
CA PRO A 25 13.39 20.25 -45.97
C PRO A 25 12.38 21.15 -46.69
N ASN A 26 11.39 21.66 -45.97
CA ASN A 26 10.87 23.04 -46.13
C ASN A 26 9.62 23.27 -45.27
N ALA A 27 9.78 24.02 -44.18
CA ALA A 27 8.75 24.91 -43.67
C ALA A 27 9.45 26.09 -42.99
N THR A 28 9.33 27.26 -43.59
CA THR A 28 9.89 28.53 -43.13
C THR A 28 9.38 28.84 -41.73
N ALA A 29 10.29 28.94 -40.76
CA ALA A 29 9.95 29.29 -39.38
C ALA A 29 9.42 30.73 -39.31
N LEU A 30 8.13 30.88 -39.01
CA LEU A 30 7.61 32.16 -38.51
C LEU A 30 8.12 32.35 -37.08
N VAL A 31 8.81 33.47 -36.85
CA VAL A 31 9.25 33.92 -35.53
C VAL A 31 8.01 34.18 -34.64
N PRO A 32 7.85 33.53 -33.48
CA PRO A 32 6.75 33.81 -32.58
C PRO A 32 6.89 35.21 -31.97
N ARG A 33 5.81 35.99 -31.99
CA ARG A 33 5.73 37.23 -31.19
C ARG A 33 5.70 36.88 -29.69
N PRO A 34 6.31 37.69 -28.81
CA PRO A 34 6.20 37.47 -27.37
C PRO A 34 4.73 37.64 -26.94
N ARG A 35 4.14 36.58 -26.35
CA ARG A 35 2.78 36.60 -25.82
C ARG A 35 2.78 37.25 -24.43
N SER A 36 1.74 38.05 -24.17
CA SER A 36 1.50 38.72 -22.88
C SER A 36 1.40 37.71 -21.74
N ALA A 37 1.98 38.04 -20.58
CA ALA A 37 1.86 37.26 -19.36
C ALA A 37 0.37 36.99 -19.02
N PRO A 38 0.02 35.81 -18.51
CA PRO A 38 -1.34 35.51 -18.10
C PRO A 38 -1.81 36.50 -17.02
N PRO A 39 -3.11 36.86 -16.97
CA PRO A 39 -3.63 37.75 -15.94
C PRO A 39 -3.38 37.15 -14.55
N LEU A 40 -3.10 37.99 -13.54
CA LEU A 40 -2.78 37.55 -12.16
C LEU A 40 -3.88 36.69 -11.51
N SER A 41 -5.12 36.77 -11.99
CA SER A 41 -6.25 35.91 -11.59
C SER A 41 -6.15 34.46 -12.11
N ALA A 42 -5.17 34.15 -12.96
CA ALA A 42 -4.86 32.82 -13.47
C ALA A 42 -3.76 32.11 -12.66
N VAL A 43 -3.19 32.76 -11.64
CA VAL A 43 -2.12 32.22 -10.79
C VAL A 43 -2.74 31.52 -9.58
N GLY A 44 -2.43 30.24 -9.40
CA GLY A 44 -2.99 29.42 -8.33
C GLY A 44 -2.79 27.94 -8.61
N PHE A 45 -3.70 27.12 -8.12
CA PHE A 45 -3.65 25.66 -8.33
C PHE A 45 -4.86 25.17 -9.11
N ALA A 46 -4.64 24.17 -9.96
CA ALA A 46 -5.69 23.36 -10.55
C ALA A 46 -5.61 21.99 -9.89
N VAL A 47 -6.50 21.75 -8.93
CA VAL A 47 -6.59 20.46 -8.25
C VAL A 47 -7.40 19.53 -9.13
N VAL A 48 -6.81 18.42 -9.54
CA VAL A 48 -7.35 17.48 -10.50
C VAL A 48 -7.54 16.14 -9.83
N ASP A 49 -8.60 15.45 -10.23
CA ASP A 49 -8.85 14.07 -9.87
C ASP A 49 -9.50 13.38 -11.08
N VAL A 50 -9.14 12.12 -11.32
CA VAL A 50 -9.73 11.30 -12.39
C VAL A 50 -10.23 9.96 -11.86
N GLU A 51 -11.43 9.59 -12.30
CA GLU A 51 -11.89 8.20 -12.20
C GLU A 51 -11.54 7.47 -13.49
N THR A 52 -11.14 6.21 -13.37
CA THR A 52 -10.59 5.44 -14.50
C THR A 52 -11.24 4.07 -14.61
N THR A 53 -11.17 3.46 -15.80
CA THR A 53 -11.68 2.09 -16.02
C THR A 53 -10.87 1.01 -15.32
N GLY A 54 -9.70 1.36 -14.81
CA GLY A 54 -8.71 0.49 -14.18
C GLY A 54 -7.42 1.25 -13.93
N LEU A 55 -6.32 0.54 -13.70
CA LEU A 55 -5.06 1.13 -13.21
C LEU A 55 -3.95 1.22 -14.28
N SER A 56 -4.16 0.63 -15.46
CA SER A 56 -3.18 0.54 -16.54
C SER A 56 -3.34 1.71 -17.49
N THR A 57 -2.47 2.72 -17.44
CA THR A 57 -2.53 3.85 -18.39
C THR A 57 -2.43 3.41 -19.86
N SER A 58 -1.80 2.26 -20.14
CA SER A 58 -1.68 1.72 -21.50
C SER A 58 -2.98 1.10 -22.03
N ARG A 59 -3.90 0.64 -21.18
CA ARG A 59 -5.14 -0.06 -21.55
C ARG A 59 -6.41 0.67 -21.13
N ASP A 60 -6.40 1.19 -19.90
CA ASP A 60 -7.52 1.81 -19.23
C ASP A 60 -7.70 3.27 -19.65
N ARG A 61 -8.90 3.79 -19.40
CA ARG A 61 -9.37 5.09 -19.88
C ARG A 61 -9.87 5.94 -18.73
N VAL A 62 -9.86 7.26 -18.91
CA VAL A 62 -10.54 8.19 -17.99
C VAL A 62 -12.05 8.11 -18.23
N VAL A 63 -12.84 8.01 -17.15
CA VAL A 63 -14.32 7.96 -17.17
C VAL A 63 -14.99 9.13 -16.46
N GLU A 64 -14.26 9.83 -15.58
CA GLU A 64 -14.65 11.11 -15.00
C GLU A 64 -13.40 11.93 -14.77
N VAL A 65 -13.49 13.25 -14.96
CA VAL A 65 -12.43 14.19 -14.63
C VAL A 65 -13.03 15.37 -13.88
N ALA A 66 -12.34 15.82 -12.84
CA ALA A 66 -12.66 17.06 -12.13
C ALA A 66 -11.46 17.99 -12.09
N VAL A 67 -11.75 19.30 -12.12
CA VAL A 67 -10.76 20.37 -11.93
C VAL A 67 -11.36 21.40 -10.98
N VAL A 68 -10.76 21.52 -9.80
CA VAL A 68 -11.06 22.54 -8.81
C VAL A 68 -9.94 23.58 -8.86
N ALA A 69 -10.25 24.76 -9.37
CA ALA A 69 -9.31 25.87 -9.39
C ALA A 69 -9.30 26.58 -8.03
N THR A 70 -8.11 26.90 -7.55
CA THR A 70 -7.91 27.64 -6.31
C THR A 70 -6.96 28.81 -6.51
N ASP A 71 -7.05 29.80 -5.62
CA ASP A 71 -6.03 30.85 -5.50
C ASP A 71 -4.75 30.32 -4.81
N LEU A 72 -3.74 31.18 -4.65
CA LEU A 72 -2.46 30.81 -4.01
C LEU A 72 -2.58 30.42 -2.53
N SER A 73 -3.70 30.74 -1.87
CA SER A 73 -3.97 30.32 -0.49
C SER A 73 -4.71 28.99 -0.41
N GLY A 74 -5.08 28.40 -1.55
CA GLY A 74 -5.87 27.17 -1.64
C GLY A 74 -7.38 27.41 -1.50
N GLN A 75 -7.86 28.66 -1.60
CA GLN A 75 -9.30 28.94 -1.62
C GLN A 75 -9.88 28.62 -2.99
N ILE A 76 -10.98 27.87 -3.02
CA ILE A 76 -11.65 27.48 -4.27
C ILE A 76 -12.26 28.73 -4.93
N VAL A 77 -11.98 28.89 -6.23
CA VAL A 77 -12.48 30.00 -7.05
C VAL A 77 -13.34 29.55 -8.23
N ASP A 78 -13.17 28.30 -8.67
CA ASP A 78 -13.94 27.72 -9.76
C ASP A 78 -13.89 26.19 -9.69
N GLU A 79 -14.92 25.53 -10.21
CA GLU A 79 -15.06 24.07 -10.18
C GLU A 79 -15.66 23.57 -11.48
N TRP A 80 -15.14 22.46 -11.98
CA TRP A 80 -15.65 21.83 -13.17
C TRP A 80 -15.42 20.34 -13.12
N THR A 81 -16.36 19.59 -13.65
CA THR A 81 -16.27 18.14 -13.76
C THR A 81 -17.09 17.67 -14.93
N THR A 82 -16.68 16.59 -15.57
CA THR A 82 -17.48 15.88 -16.56
C THR A 82 -17.18 14.39 -16.52
N LEU A 83 -18.20 13.58 -16.75
CA LEU A 83 -18.02 12.21 -17.22
C LEU A 83 -17.34 12.24 -18.59
N VAL A 84 -16.67 11.14 -18.93
CA VAL A 84 -15.97 10.94 -20.19
C VAL A 84 -16.37 9.59 -20.78
N ASP A 85 -16.67 9.54 -22.07
CA ASP A 85 -16.88 8.28 -22.79
C ASP A 85 -15.53 7.55 -22.98
N PRO A 86 -15.29 6.40 -22.30
CA PRO A 86 -14.04 5.65 -22.45
C PRO A 86 -13.98 4.92 -23.79
N GLN A 87 -15.04 4.94 -24.60
CA GLN A 87 -15.16 4.21 -25.87
C GLN A 87 -14.94 2.70 -25.69
N GLY A 88 -15.40 2.15 -24.57
CA GLY A 88 -15.17 0.79 -24.15
C GLY A 88 -15.90 0.44 -22.85
N PRO A 89 -15.55 -0.70 -22.21
CA PRO A 89 -16.07 -1.04 -20.89
C PRO A 89 -15.73 0.05 -19.88
N VAL A 90 -16.67 0.38 -18.98
CA VAL A 90 -16.43 1.36 -17.92
C VAL A 90 -15.44 0.85 -16.89
N GLY A 91 -15.34 -0.47 -16.68
CA GLY A 91 -14.48 -1.03 -15.62
C GLY A 91 -14.84 -0.46 -14.24
N ALA A 92 -14.14 -0.90 -13.18
CA ALA A 92 -14.14 -0.35 -11.82
C ALA A 92 -15.45 0.19 -11.20
N THR A 93 -16.64 -0.18 -11.72
CA THR A 93 -17.93 0.45 -11.37
C THR A 93 -18.28 0.25 -9.90
N ARG A 94 -17.76 -0.80 -9.26
CA ARG A 94 -17.96 -1.04 -7.82
C ARG A 94 -17.22 -0.01 -6.95
N ILE A 95 -16.20 0.65 -7.49
CA ILE A 95 -15.38 1.66 -6.82
C ILE A 95 -16.04 3.03 -7.00
N HIS A 96 -16.08 3.55 -8.23
CA HIS A 96 -16.54 4.91 -8.52
C HIS A 96 -18.05 5.05 -8.77
N GLY A 97 -18.78 3.93 -8.96
CA GLY A 97 -20.24 3.92 -9.13
C GLY A 97 -20.75 4.37 -10.51
N ILE A 98 -19.87 4.71 -11.45
CA ILE A 98 -20.25 5.20 -12.79
C ILE A 98 -20.66 4.03 -13.67
N THR A 99 -21.82 4.15 -14.32
CA THR A 99 -22.38 3.09 -15.16
C THR A 99 -22.12 3.32 -16.66
N ALA A 100 -22.14 2.23 -17.43
CA ALA A 100 -22.07 2.29 -18.90
C ALA A 100 -23.21 3.07 -19.56
N ALA A 101 -24.32 3.31 -18.84
CA ALA A 101 -25.41 4.14 -19.34
C ALA A 101 -25.10 5.64 -19.21
N GLU A 102 -24.37 6.04 -18.18
CA GLU A 102 -24.03 7.45 -17.91
C GLU A 102 -22.95 7.96 -18.86
N VAL A 103 -21.89 7.17 -19.10
CA VAL A 103 -20.79 7.60 -19.99
C VAL A 103 -21.14 7.54 -21.49
N ARG A 104 -22.22 6.83 -21.88
CA ARG A 104 -22.56 6.62 -23.31
C ARG A 104 -22.85 7.91 -24.06
N ARG A 105 -23.29 8.95 -23.35
CA ARG A 105 -23.58 10.28 -23.90
C ARG A 105 -22.60 11.33 -23.41
N ALA A 106 -21.60 10.93 -22.64
CA ALA A 106 -20.56 11.81 -22.19
C ALA A 106 -19.65 12.19 -23.37
N PRO A 107 -18.99 13.35 -23.33
CA PRO A 107 -17.99 13.69 -24.31
C PRO A 107 -16.82 12.72 -24.29
N ARG A 108 -16.16 12.53 -25.42
CA ARG A 108 -14.88 11.83 -25.47
C ARG A 108 -13.78 12.73 -24.95
N PHE A 109 -12.68 12.14 -24.46
CA PHE A 109 -11.58 12.91 -23.92
C PHE A 109 -11.04 13.95 -24.91
N GLY A 110 -10.86 13.58 -26.18
CA GLY A 110 -10.37 14.50 -27.22
C GLY A 110 -11.24 15.75 -27.43
N GLU A 111 -12.53 15.71 -27.08
CA GLU A 111 -13.45 16.84 -27.20
C GLU A 111 -13.28 17.84 -26.05
N ILE A 112 -12.81 17.40 -24.88
CA ILE A 112 -12.65 18.23 -23.67
C ILE A 112 -11.24 18.80 -23.47
N ILE A 113 -10.25 18.36 -24.25
CA ILE A 113 -8.84 18.81 -24.08
C ILE A 113 -8.70 20.33 -24.14
N GLY A 114 -9.43 21.00 -25.04
CA GLY A 114 -9.41 22.45 -25.14
C GLY A 114 -9.85 23.14 -23.85
N GLU A 115 -10.88 22.60 -23.19
CA GLU A 115 -11.39 23.10 -21.91
C GLU A 115 -10.41 22.80 -20.76
N LEU A 116 -9.83 21.60 -20.73
CA LEU A 116 -8.80 21.22 -19.76
C LEU A 116 -7.56 22.12 -19.84
N ASN A 117 -6.99 22.31 -21.03
CA ASN A 117 -5.82 23.19 -21.25
C ASN A 117 -6.06 24.58 -20.68
N ALA A 118 -7.27 25.08 -20.85
CA ALA A 118 -7.66 26.39 -20.40
C ALA A 118 -7.78 26.53 -18.89
N ARG A 119 -8.19 25.45 -18.21
CA ARG A 119 -8.26 25.38 -16.75
C ARG A 119 -6.88 25.19 -16.14
N PHE A 120 -6.00 24.47 -16.83
CA PHE A 120 -4.62 24.24 -16.39
C PHE A 120 -3.69 25.41 -16.68
N ALA A 121 -3.93 26.17 -17.76
CA ALA A 121 -3.06 27.28 -18.17
C ALA A 121 -2.87 28.29 -17.02
N GLY A 122 -1.61 28.51 -16.65
CA GLY A 122 -1.23 29.44 -15.57
C GLY A 122 -1.24 28.85 -14.16
N ARG A 123 -1.70 27.61 -13.96
CA ARG A 123 -1.90 27.00 -12.64
C ARG A 123 -0.99 25.80 -12.41
N ALA A 124 -0.49 25.67 -11.18
CA ALA A 124 0.19 24.45 -10.75
C ALA A 124 -0.82 23.31 -10.63
N LEU A 125 -0.51 22.15 -11.21
CA LEU A 125 -1.38 20.98 -11.07
C LEU A 125 -1.24 20.39 -9.68
N VAL A 126 -2.33 19.93 -9.09
CA VAL A 126 -2.32 19.29 -7.78
C VAL A 126 -3.24 18.09 -7.83
N ALA A 127 -2.86 16.98 -7.21
CA ALA A 127 -3.81 15.90 -6.91
C ALA A 127 -3.41 15.15 -5.64
N HIS A 128 -4.29 14.30 -5.15
CA HIS A 128 -3.94 13.32 -4.12
C HIS A 128 -3.47 12.05 -4.81
N ASN A 129 -2.14 11.85 -4.85
CA ASN A 129 -1.46 10.90 -5.73
C ASN A 129 -1.27 11.38 -7.19
N ALA A 130 -0.91 12.66 -7.38
CA ALA A 130 -0.76 13.34 -8.67
C ALA A 130 -0.06 12.56 -9.79
N ARG A 131 0.89 11.69 -9.47
CA ARG A 131 1.56 10.89 -10.49
C ARG A 131 0.61 9.95 -11.24
N PHE A 132 -0.40 9.43 -10.54
CA PHE A 132 -1.46 8.59 -11.12
C PHE A 132 -2.33 9.41 -12.08
N ASP A 133 -2.95 10.49 -11.59
CA ASP A 133 -3.85 11.33 -12.39
C ASP A 133 -3.16 11.90 -13.62
N LEU A 134 -1.96 12.44 -13.44
CA LEU A 134 -1.19 13.05 -14.53
C LEU A 134 -0.75 12.02 -15.57
N ALA A 135 -0.49 10.77 -15.18
CA ALA A 135 -0.15 9.72 -16.13
C ALA A 135 -1.35 9.30 -16.98
N PHE A 136 -2.56 9.24 -16.39
CA PHE A 136 -3.80 9.01 -17.13
C PHE A 136 -4.12 10.15 -18.09
N LEU A 137 -4.02 11.40 -17.62
CA LEU A 137 -4.18 12.57 -18.49
C LEU A 137 -3.17 12.56 -19.63
N ALA A 138 -1.88 12.33 -19.36
CA ALA A 138 -0.86 12.27 -20.40
C ALA A 138 -1.18 11.19 -21.46
N SER A 139 -1.62 9.99 -21.04
CA SER A 139 -2.01 8.92 -21.96
C SER A 139 -3.23 9.31 -22.81
N GLU A 140 -4.23 9.98 -22.23
CA GLU A 140 -5.39 10.43 -22.99
C GLU A 140 -5.05 11.56 -23.98
N TYR A 141 -4.11 12.46 -23.64
CA TYR A 141 -3.56 13.43 -24.60
C TYR A 141 -2.90 12.71 -25.78
N GLU A 142 -2.04 11.72 -25.50
CA GLU A 142 -1.36 10.94 -26.54
C GLU A 142 -2.35 10.22 -27.46
N ARG A 143 -3.41 9.62 -26.89
CA ARG A 143 -4.50 8.97 -27.65
C ARG A 143 -5.26 9.93 -28.54
N ALA A 144 -5.43 11.18 -28.10
CA ALA A 144 -6.05 12.24 -28.88
C ALA A 144 -5.10 12.89 -29.91
N GLY A 145 -3.85 12.40 -30.03
CA GLY A 145 -2.85 12.92 -30.97
C GLY A 145 -2.12 14.16 -30.48
N TRP A 146 -2.13 14.42 -29.17
CA TRP A 146 -1.48 15.56 -28.54
C TRP A 146 -0.42 15.11 -27.52
N THR A 147 0.48 16.02 -27.14
CA THR A 147 1.44 15.78 -26.06
C THR A 147 1.10 16.71 -24.90
N MET A 148 0.86 16.13 -23.73
CA MET A 148 0.72 16.92 -22.50
C MET A 148 2.09 17.50 -22.12
N PRO A 149 2.21 18.82 -21.87
CA PRO A 149 3.47 19.40 -21.45
C PRO A 149 3.88 18.87 -20.06
N THR A 150 5.18 18.87 -19.77
CA THR A 150 5.66 18.60 -18.41
C THR A 150 5.19 19.73 -17.49
N CYS A 151 4.33 19.39 -16.53
CA CYS A 151 3.71 20.35 -15.63
C CYS A 151 4.35 20.31 -14.24
N PRO A 152 4.76 21.46 -13.67
CA PRO A 152 5.02 21.58 -12.24
C PRO A 152 3.77 21.19 -11.47
N HIS A 153 3.92 20.27 -10.51
CA HIS A 153 2.80 19.74 -9.76
C HIS A 153 3.12 19.55 -8.28
N LEU A 154 2.07 19.49 -7.46
CA LEU A 154 2.13 19.07 -6.07
C LEU A 154 1.30 17.80 -5.86
N CYS A 155 1.74 16.96 -4.95
CA CYS A 155 1.00 15.78 -4.54
C CYS A 155 0.64 15.90 -3.05
N THR A 156 -0.65 16.02 -2.74
CA THR A 156 -1.09 16.20 -1.34
C THR A 156 -0.79 14.97 -0.48
N MET A 157 -0.79 13.77 -1.08
CA MET A 157 -0.33 12.54 -0.43
C MET A 157 1.16 12.62 -0.06
N GLU A 158 2.02 13.11 -0.96
CA GLU A 158 3.45 13.27 -0.65
C GLU A 158 3.71 14.32 0.43
N ILE A 159 2.99 15.44 0.37
CA ILE A 159 3.06 16.52 1.35
C ILE A 159 2.60 16.02 2.73
N SER A 160 1.65 15.09 2.77
CA SER A 160 1.13 14.55 4.03
C SER A 160 2.23 13.94 4.91
N TRP A 161 3.32 13.40 4.35
CA TRP A 161 4.41 12.80 5.14
C TRP A 161 5.07 13.80 6.09
N ASP A 162 5.15 15.06 5.69
CA ASP A 162 5.69 16.14 6.51
C ASP A 162 4.65 16.71 7.48
N HIS A 163 3.39 16.80 7.05
CA HIS A 163 2.32 17.46 7.82
C HIS A 163 1.58 16.53 8.80
N LEU A 164 1.54 15.23 8.50
CA LEU A 164 0.80 14.20 9.24
C LEU A 164 1.74 13.01 9.58
N PRO A 165 2.86 13.21 10.30
CA PRO A 165 3.89 12.17 10.45
C PRO A 165 3.39 10.89 11.14
N ASP A 166 2.39 11.00 12.01
CA ASP A 166 1.86 9.87 12.79
C ASP A 166 0.85 8.99 12.01
N LEU A 167 0.49 9.38 10.78
CA LEU A 167 -0.52 8.66 9.99
C LEU A 167 0.10 7.43 9.29
N HIS A 168 -0.52 6.26 9.50
CA HIS A 168 -0.04 4.98 8.98
C HIS A 168 -0.30 4.80 7.48
N ARG A 169 -1.54 5.06 7.05
CA ARG A 169 -2.00 5.01 5.66
C ARG A 169 -2.23 6.42 5.14
N ARG A 170 -1.92 6.64 3.86
CA ARG A 170 -2.01 7.97 3.22
C ARG A 170 -3.13 8.04 2.20
N ARG A 171 -4.22 7.27 2.36
CA ARG A 171 -5.40 7.42 1.50
C ARG A 171 -6.01 8.80 1.73
N LEU A 172 -6.77 9.27 0.75
CA LEU A 172 -7.45 10.57 0.83
C LEU A 172 -8.34 10.64 2.07
N ALA A 173 -9.10 9.58 2.32
CA ALA A 173 -9.97 9.43 3.49
C ALA A 173 -9.19 9.56 4.81
N ASP A 174 -8.08 8.83 4.97
CA ASP A 174 -7.27 8.85 6.20
C ASP A 174 -6.70 10.26 6.47
N CYS A 175 -6.22 10.93 5.41
CA CYS A 175 -5.68 12.28 5.51
C CYS A 175 -6.79 13.29 5.87
N CYS A 176 -7.96 13.17 5.24
CA CYS A 176 -9.11 14.04 5.49
C CYS A 176 -9.65 13.88 6.91
N GLU A 177 -9.83 12.64 7.37
CA GLU A 177 -10.26 12.33 8.75
C GLU A 177 -9.32 12.97 9.77
N ARG A 178 -8.01 12.80 9.58
CA ARG A 178 -7.01 13.33 10.51
C ARG A 178 -7.07 14.85 10.69
N ILE A 179 -7.44 15.60 9.65
CA ILE A 179 -7.52 17.07 9.70
C ILE A 179 -8.96 17.61 9.83
N GLY A 180 -9.96 16.72 9.90
CA GLY A 180 -11.37 17.09 10.02
C GLY A 180 -12.00 17.63 8.73
N VAL A 181 -11.50 17.25 7.55
CA VAL A 181 -12.15 17.54 6.26
C VAL A 181 -13.21 16.46 5.99
N PRO A 182 -14.48 16.84 5.77
CA PRO A 182 -15.51 15.87 5.42
C PRO A 182 -15.28 15.35 4.01
N LEU A 183 -15.21 14.02 3.87
CA LEU A 183 -15.19 13.33 2.59
C LEU A 183 -16.55 12.63 2.40
N THR A 184 -17.47 13.32 1.74
CA THR A 184 -18.77 12.76 1.33
C THR A 184 -18.69 12.36 -0.13
N ASP A 185 -19.26 11.19 -0.48
CA ASP A 185 -19.22 10.64 -1.85
C ASP A 185 -17.80 10.35 -2.36
N ALA A 186 -16.98 9.65 -1.56
CA ALA A 186 -15.66 9.17 -2.00
C ALA A 186 -15.76 8.37 -3.31
N HIS A 187 -14.71 8.45 -4.14
CA HIS A 187 -14.72 7.92 -5.53
C HIS A 187 -15.71 8.66 -6.43
N CYS A 188 -15.74 9.98 -6.23
CA CYS A 188 -16.34 10.96 -7.10
C CYS A 188 -15.26 11.98 -7.40
N ALA A 189 -14.90 12.15 -8.67
CA ALA A 189 -13.76 12.99 -9.02
C ALA A 189 -13.87 14.39 -8.42
N LEU A 190 -15.08 14.99 -8.46
CA LEU A 190 -15.28 16.32 -7.89
C LEU A 190 -15.20 16.35 -6.35
N ALA A 191 -15.71 15.33 -5.66
CA ALA A 191 -15.61 15.25 -4.21
C ALA A 191 -14.16 15.07 -3.76
N ASP A 192 -13.43 14.19 -4.45
CA ASP A 192 -12.04 13.87 -4.14
C ASP A 192 -11.10 15.04 -4.49
N ALA A 193 -11.35 15.75 -5.59
CA ALA A 193 -10.65 17.00 -5.93
C ALA A 193 -10.92 18.12 -4.89
N ARG A 194 -12.15 18.27 -4.41
CA ARG A 194 -12.50 19.25 -3.35
C ARG A 194 -11.80 18.91 -2.03
N ALA A 195 -11.83 17.66 -1.63
CA ALA A 195 -11.14 17.18 -0.42
C ALA A 195 -9.62 17.38 -0.54
N SER A 196 -9.05 17.10 -1.70
CA SER A 196 -7.65 17.38 -2.02
C SER A 196 -7.31 18.88 -1.96
N ALA A 197 -8.20 19.75 -2.44
CA ALA A 197 -8.04 21.21 -2.33
C ALA A 197 -8.09 21.66 -0.87
N ALA A 198 -8.96 21.09 -0.04
CA ALA A 198 -9.03 21.37 1.38
C ALA A 198 -7.77 20.92 2.13
N LEU A 199 -7.23 19.74 1.79
CA LEU A 199 -5.92 19.27 2.30
C LEU A 199 -4.80 20.24 1.92
N LEU A 200 -4.72 20.61 0.63
CA LEU A 200 -3.74 21.57 0.13
C LEU A 200 -3.81 22.88 0.93
N ARG A 201 -5.00 23.46 1.09
CA ARG A 201 -5.23 24.68 1.86
C ARG A 201 -4.76 24.54 3.30
N SER A 202 -5.07 23.41 3.96
CA SER A 202 -4.62 23.12 5.33
C SER A 202 -3.10 23.06 5.43
N TYR A 203 -2.44 22.39 4.48
CA TYR A 203 -0.99 22.27 4.43
C TYR A 203 -0.31 23.62 4.16
N LEU A 204 -0.85 24.43 3.24
CA LEU A 204 -0.35 25.77 2.94
C LEU A 204 -0.49 26.70 4.16
N ALA A 205 -1.63 26.67 4.86
CA ALA A 205 -1.86 27.47 6.06
C ALA A 205 -0.94 27.07 7.23
N SER A 206 -0.64 25.77 7.37
CA SER A 206 0.26 25.23 8.40
C SER A 206 1.75 25.43 8.05
N GLY A 207 2.03 25.78 6.79
CA GLY A 207 3.34 25.64 6.12
C GLY A 207 4.30 26.82 6.21
N ALA A 208 4.05 27.87 7.00
CA ALA A 208 5.02 28.97 7.18
C ALA A 208 6.31 28.56 7.95
N GLY A 209 6.49 27.28 8.32
CA GLY A 209 7.71 26.84 9.04
C GLY A 209 8.05 25.34 9.11
N HIS A 210 7.31 24.43 8.46
CA HIS A 210 7.45 22.98 8.70
C HIS A 210 7.70 22.09 7.45
N SER A 211 7.65 22.61 6.22
CA SER A 211 7.96 21.80 5.04
C SER A 211 9.46 21.49 4.97
N ARG A 212 9.86 20.24 5.22
CA ARG A 212 11.24 19.76 5.05
C ARG A 212 11.67 19.67 3.58
N ARG A 213 10.72 19.75 2.65
CA ARG A 213 10.98 19.75 1.21
C ARG A 213 11.27 21.16 0.70
N PRO A 214 12.35 21.35 -0.09
CA PRO A 214 12.55 22.59 -0.79
C PRO A 214 11.46 22.76 -1.85
N ASP A 215 10.80 23.91 -1.82
CA ASP A 215 10.26 24.58 -3.00
C ASP A 215 8.80 24.37 -3.46
N HIS A 216 7.89 23.93 -2.59
CA HIS A 216 6.46 23.90 -2.94
C HIS A 216 5.89 25.30 -3.25
N SER A 217 6.49 26.35 -2.68
CA SER A 217 6.10 27.75 -2.91
C SER A 217 6.45 28.28 -4.31
N ARG A 218 7.40 27.70 -5.05
CA ARG A 218 7.74 28.13 -6.42
C ARG A 218 7.02 27.33 -7.50
N VAL A 219 6.29 26.26 -7.16
CA VAL A 219 5.55 25.45 -8.14
C VAL A 219 4.52 26.30 -8.91
N PRO A 220 3.70 27.16 -8.28
CA PRO A 220 2.81 28.06 -9.00
C PRO A 220 3.56 29.02 -9.94
N THR A 221 4.70 29.56 -9.49
CA THR A 221 5.52 30.47 -10.31
C THR A 221 6.11 29.76 -11.53
N SER A 222 6.48 28.49 -11.42
CA SER A 222 6.94 27.71 -12.57
C SER A 222 5.79 27.39 -13.54
N ALA A 223 4.58 27.18 -13.02
CA ALA A 223 3.43 26.78 -13.81
C ALA A 223 2.93 27.86 -14.79
N VAL A 224 3.14 29.15 -14.47
CA VAL A 224 2.77 30.26 -15.39
C VAL A 224 3.56 30.25 -16.69
N HIS A 225 4.70 29.55 -16.72
CA HIS A 225 5.58 29.43 -17.87
C HIS A 225 5.31 28.17 -18.72
N VAL A 226 4.36 27.32 -18.30
CA VAL A 226 4.01 26.12 -19.07
C VAL A 226 3.21 26.50 -20.31
N GLU A 227 3.75 26.15 -21.47
CA GLU A 227 3.07 26.36 -22.75
C GLU A 227 2.18 25.15 -23.08
N TRP A 228 0.87 25.38 -23.10
CA TRP A 228 -0.12 24.38 -23.47
C TRP A 228 -0.37 24.35 -24.99
N PRO A 229 -0.59 23.17 -25.60
CA PRO A 229 -1.01 23.06 -26.99
C PRO A 229 -2.23 23.95 -27.29
N GLN A 230 -2.19 24.66 -28.41
CA GLN A 230 -3.28 25.55 -28.81
C GLN A 230 -4.41 24.72 -29.45
N ILE A 231 -5.28 24.19 -28.58
CA ILE A 231 -6.42 23.36 -28.97
C ILE A 231 -7.68 24.20 -28.79
N PRO A 232 -8.53 24.34 -29.83
CA PRO A 232 -9.76 25.10 -29.72
C PRO A 232 -10.65 24.56 -28.60
N ARG A 233 -11.24 25.45 -27.80
CA ARG A 233 -12.34 25.06 -26.91
C ARG A 233 -13.56 24.79 -27.77
N LEU A 234 -14.00 23.54 -27.79
CA LEU A 234 -15.24 23.16 -28.42
C LEU A 234 -16.40 23.39 -27.43
N PRO A 235 -17.61 23.75 -27.90
CA PRO A 235 -18.80 23.68 -27.07
C PRO A 235 -19.03 22.21 -26.73
N VAL A 236 -18.78 21.84 -25.47
CA VAL A 236 -19.00 20.48 -24.98
C VAL A 236 -20.13 20.54 -23.94
N GLU A 237 -21.14 19.70 -24.14
CA GLU A 237 -22.15 19.47 -23.12
C GLU A 237 -21.51 18.61 -22.01
N VAL A 238 -21.34 19.21 -20.84
CA VAL A 238 -20.80 18.53 -19.67
C VAL A 238 -21.78 17.45 -19.22
N ALA A 239 -21.28 16.23 -19.07
CA ALA A 239 -22.07 15.12 -18.54
C ALA A 239 -21.80 14.99 -17.04
N HIS A 240 -22.86 14.98 -16.24
CA HIS A 240 -22.76 14.81 -14.79
C HIS A 240 -23.23 13.42 -14.38
N ARG A 241 -22.55 12.85 -13.38
CA ARG A 241 -23.03 11.64 -12.70
C ARG A 241 -24.42 11.86 -12.10
N ARG A 242 -25.21 10.80 -12.03
CA ARG A 242 -26.44 10.85 -11.22
C ARG A 242 -26.06 10.84 -9.74
N PRO A 243 -26.83 11.53 -8.87
CA PRO A 243 -26.66 11.39 -7.43
C PRO A 243 -26.73 9.91 -7.06
N ALA A 244 -25.73 9.43 -6.31
CA ALA A 244 -25.71 8.05 -5.88
C ALA A 244 -26.97 7.76 -5.02
N GLY A 245 -27.64 6.64 -5.28
CA GLY A 245 -28.57 6.06 -4.31
C GLY A 245 -27.81 5.60 -3.06
N PRO A 246 -28.49 5.15 -2.00
CA PRO A 246 -27.83 4.65 -0.80
C PRO A 246 -26.78 3.59 -1.18
N ALA A 247 -25.54 3.81 -0.74
CA ALA A 247 -24.40 2.96 -1.05
C ALA A 247 -24.74 1.49 -0.74
N ALA A 248 -24.41 0.59 -1.66
CA ALA A 248 -24.47 -0.83 -1.37
C ALA A 248 -23.53 -1.12 -0.20
N VAL A 249 -23.99 -1.92 0.77
CA VAL A 249 -23.17 -2.35 1.90
C VAL A 249 -21.93 -3.04 1.34
N PRO A 250 -20.71 -2.56 1.63
CA PRO A 250 -19.50 -3.20 1.16
C PRO A 250 -19.45 -4.64 1.68
N ALA A 251 -18.97 -5.56 0.85
CA ALA A 251 -18.72 -6.92 1.31
C ALA A 251 -17.75 -6.88 2.51
N PRO A 252 -17.87 -7.79 3.49
CA PRO A 252 -16.93 -7.84 4.59
C PRO A 252 -15.51 -8.00 4.02
N PRO A 253 -14.54 -7.21 4.49
CA PRO A 253 -13.17 -7.29 3.99
C PRO A 253 -12.63 -8.71 4.13
N GLY A 254 -11.87 -9.17 3.13
CA GLY A 254 -11.10 -10.40 3.26
C GLY A 254 -10.12 -10.32 4.44
N ALA A 255 -9.64 -11.46 4.95
CA ALA A 255 -8.72 -11.48 6.10
C ALA A 255 -7.48 -10.60 5.86
N LEU A 256 -6.99 -10.54 4.61
CA LEU A 256 -5.91 -9.65 4.18
C LEU A 256 -6.21 -8.16 4.35
N ALA A 257 -7.42 -7.68 4.02
CA ALA A 257 -7.76 -6.26 4.15
C ALA A 257 -7.71 -5.78 5.61
N ALA A 258 -8.14 -6.64 6.54
CA ALA A 258 -8.01 -6.36 7.97
C ALA A 258 -6.54 -6.23 8.41
N LEU A 259 -5.59 -6.86 7.72
CA LEU A 259 -4.15 -6.70 7.98
C LEU A 259 -3.59 -5.39 7.40
N LEU A 260 -4.26 -4.80 6.39
CA LEU A 260 -3.79 -3.63 5.63
C LEU A 260 -4.17 -2.29 6.27
N ASP A 261 -5.29 -2.21 6.98
CA ASP A 261 -5.78 -0.92 7.52
C ASP A 261 -4.81 -0.28 8.52
N ASP A 262 -4.16 -1.10 9.34
CA ASP A 262 -3.20 -0.62 10.35
C ASP A 262 -1.73 -0.74 9.89
N LEU A 263 -1.46 -1.06 8.61
CA LEU A 263 -0.10 -1.30 8.14
C LEU A 263 0.56 0.02 7.70
N PRO A 264 1.61 0.51 8.38
CA PRO A 264 2.32 1.69 7.90
C PRO A 264 3.13 1.33 6.65
N MET A 265 2.75 1.85 5.48
CA MET A 265 3.43 1.55 4.21
C MET A 265 4.90 1.97 4.21
N SER A 266 5.26 2.95 5.05
CA SER A 266 6.65 3.34 5.30
C SER A 266 7.51 2.23 5.93
N SER A 267 6.91 1.28 6.65
CA SER A 267 7.63 0.13 7.21
C SER A 267 7.95 -0.95 6.17
N ALA A 268 7.24 -0.94 5.03
CA ALA A 268 7.43 -1.86 3.93
C ALA A 268 8.53 -1.42 2.94
N VAL A 269 9.18 -0.28 3.19
CA VAL A 269 10.29 0.23 2.40
C VAL A 269 11.53 0.44 3.25
N GLU A 270 12.70 0.33 2.62
CA GLU A 270 13.97 0.64 3.29
C GLU A 270 14.01 2.10 3.76
N PRO A 271 14.64 2.41 4.90
CA PRO A 271 14.84 3.78 5.36
C PRO A 271 15.49 4.65 4.28
N GLY A 272 14.84 5.76 3.91
CA GLY A 272 15.31 6.65 2.85
C GLY A 272 14.88 6.25 1.43
N ALA A 273 14.00 5.26 1.26
CA ALA A 273 13.36 4.99 -0.02
C ALA A 273 12.66 6.24 -0.57
N ALA A 274 12.59 6.33 -1.90
CA ALA A 274 11.95 7.45 -2.58
C ALA A 274 10.44 7.48 -2.28
N THR A 275 9.85 8.68 -2.18
CA THR A 275 8.40 8.86 -1.98
C THR A 275 7.56 8.14 -3.04
N SER A 276 8.11 8.02 -4.26
CA SER A 276 7.48 7.29 -5.36
C SER A 276 7.27 5.80 -5.04
N THR A 277 8.16 5.18 -4.25
CA THR A 277 8.00 3.78 -3.82
C THR A 277 6.85 3.64 -2.82
N THR A 278 6.72 4.57 -1.87
CA THR A 278 5.63 4.51 -0.89
C THR A 278 4.27 4.82 -1.52
N ALA A 279 4.22 5.78 -2.45
CA ALA A 279 3.03 6.07 -3.25
C ALA A 279 2.57 4.86 -4.08
N TYR A 280 3.53 4.13 -4.67
CA TYR A 280 3.26 2.87 -5.36
C TYR A 280 2.68 1.80 -4.41
N LEU A 281 3.22 1.69 -3.18
CA LEU A 281 2.71 0.74 -2.20
C LEU A 281 1.30 1.07 -1.70
N GLU A 282 0.92 2.35 -1.61
CA GLU A 282 -0.45 2.74 -1.27
C GLU A 282 -1.44 2.27 -2.34
N LEU A 283 -1.11 2.45 -3.63
CA LEU A 283 -1.91 1.92 -4.72
C LEU A 283 -1.95 0.38 -4.69
N LEU A 284 -0.81 -0.27 -4.43
CA LEU A 284 -0.77 -1.73 -4.30
C LEU A 284 -1.67 -2.21 -3.15
N ALA A 285 -1.63 -1.54 -2.00
CA ALA A 285 -2.47 -1.87 -0.86
C ALA A 285 -3.95 -1.72 -1.22
N GLN A 286 -4.33 -0.65 -1.91
CA GLN A 286 -5.70 -0.41 -2.36
C GLN A 286 -6.20 -1.51 -3.30
N VAL A 287 -5.37 -1.96 -4.25
CA VAL A 287 -5.71 -3.09 -5.14
C VAL A 287 -5.93 -4.38 -4.34
N LEU A 288 -5.21 -4.56 -3.25
CA LEU A 288 -5.29 -5.76 -2.42
C LEU A 288 -6.37 -5.69 -1.33
N GLU A 289 -7.16 -4.62 -1.26
CA GLU A 289 -8.22 -4.45 -0.25
C GLU A 289 -9.33 -5.51 -0.39
N ASP A 290 -9.60 -6.03 -1.59
CA ASP A 290 -10.58 -7.11 -1.78
C ASP A 290 -10.00 -8.52 -1.56
N GLY A 291 -8.70 -8.60 -1.25
CA GLY A 291 -7.97 -9.85 -1.02
C GLY A 291 -7.63 -10.65 -2.29
N VAL A 292 -7.91 -10.12 -3.49
CA VAL A 292 -7.70 -10.83 -4.76
C VAL A 292 -6.93 -9.94 -5.73
N LEU A 293 -5.78 -10.39 -6.22
CA LEU A 293 -5.04 -9.71 -7.28
C LEU A 293 -5.21 -10.48 -8.59
N THR A 294 -6.01 -9.95 -9.50
CA THR A 294 -6.23 -10.52 -10.83
C THR A 294 -4.99 -10.36 -11.72
N GLU A 295 -4.91 -11.15 -12.81
CA GLU A 295 -3.81 -11.00 -13.80
C GLU A 295 -3.79 -9.59 -14.43
N ASP A 296 -4.96 -8.98 -14.61
CA ASP A 296 -5.10 -7.64 -15.18
C ASP A 296 -4.58 -6.57 -14.22
N GLU A 297 -4.87 -6.69 -12.92
CA GLU A 297 -4.34 -5.81 -11.88
C GLU A 297 -2.82 -5.99 -11.71
N ALA A 298 -2.33 -7.23 -11.74
CA ALA A 298 -0.89 -7.50 -11.73
C ALA A 298 -0.17 -6.87 -12.95
N ALA A 299 -0.80 -6.90 -14.12
CA ALA A 299 -0.30 -6.22 -15.31
C ALA A 299 -0.43 -4.69 -15.20
N ALA A 300 -1.42 -4.16 -14.48
CA ALA A 300 -1.57 -2.73 -14.26
C ALA A 300 -0.52 -2.19 -13.27
N LEU A 301 -0.15 -2.96 -12.26
CA LEU A 301 0.95 -2.65 -11.34
C LEU A 301 2.30 -2.46 -12.08
N ALA A 302 2.49 -3.13 -13.21
CA ALA A 302 3.67 -2.93 -14.08
C ALA A 302 3.71 -1.54 -14.70
N ASP A 303 2.57 -1.13 -15.28
CA ASP A 303 2.42 0.18 -15.92
C ASP A 303 2.54 1.28 -14.87
N LEU A 304 1.97 1.07 -13.68
CA LEU A 304 2.19 1.94 -12.52
C LEU A 304 3.67 2.02 -12.16
N ALA A 305 4.37 0.90 -11.96
CA ALA A 305 5.81 0.95 -11.66
C ALA A 305 6.60 1.79 -12.69
N GLY A 306 6.25 1.69 -13.98
CA GLY A 306 6.78 2.54 -15.04
C GLY A 306 6.44 4.02 -14.87
N ALA A 307 5.17 4.35 -14.60
CA ALA A 307 4.71 5.70 -14.32
C ALA A 307 5.45 6.32 -13.11
N TYR A 308 5.72 5.51 -12.07
CA TYR A 308 6.49 5.88 -10.88
C TYR A 308 8.02 5.87 -11.10
N SER A 309 8.49 5.58 -12.32
CA SER A 309 9.90 5.44 -12.69
C SER A 309 10.68 4.53 -11.75
N LEU A 310 10.02 3.47 -11.26
CA LEU A 310 10.64 2.49 -10.40
C LEU A 310 11.42 1.50 -11.25
N THR A 311 12.66 1.27 -10.86
CA THR A 311 13.50 0.22 -11.44
C THR A 311 13.04 -1.16 -10.96
N ARG A 312 13.42 -2.22 -11.69
CA ARG A 312 13.11 -3.60 -11.30
C ARG A 312 13.53 -3.95 -9.88
N PRO A 313 14.75 -3.63 -9.43
CA PRO A 313 15.15 -3.89 -8.04
C PRO A 313 14.29 -3.14 -7.02
N GLN A 314 13.85 -1.91 -7.33
CA GLN A 314 12.99 -1.13 -6.43
C GLN A 314 11.58 -1.74 -6.31
N VAL A 315 11.00 -2.21 -7.41
CA VAL A 315 9.70 -2.91 -7.40
C VAL A 315 9.81 -4.23 -6.63
N GLU A 316 10.83 -5.04 -6.90
CA GLU A 316 11.05 -6.32 -6.21
C GLU A 316 11.28 -6.11 -4.71
N ALA A 317 12.03 -5.07 -4.32
CA ALA A 317 12.22 -4.70 -2.93
C ALA A 317 10.91 -4.24 -2.26
N ALA A 318 10.11 -3.40 -2.94
CA ALA A 318 8.81 -2.95 -2.46
C ALA A 318 7.84 -4.13 -2.26
N HIS A 319 7.75 -5.05 -3.23
CA HIS A 319 6.92 -6.26 -3.12
C HIS A 319 7.36 -7.14 -1.95
N ARG A 320 8.68 -7.34 -1.78
CA ARG A 320 9.21 -8.13 -0.66
C ARG A 320 8.90 -7.46 0.68
N GLY A 321 9.11 -6.16 0.79
CA GLY A 321 8.84 -5.40 2.00
C GLY A 321 7.35 -5.39 2.36
N PHE A 322 6.48 -5.24 1.37
CA PHE A 322 5.03 -5.36 1.55
C PHE A 322 4.63 -6.76 2.06
N LEU A 323 5.16 -7.82 1.45
CA LEU A 323 4.90 -9.19 1.90
C LEU A 323 5.45 -9.45 3.31
N LEU A 324 6.61 -8.88 3.66
CA LEU A 324 7.18 -8.97 5.01
C LEU A 324 6.29 -8.25 6.03
N ALA A 325 5.77 -7.09 5.69
CA ALA A 325 4.87 -6.32 6.53
C ALA A 325 3.56 -7.09 6.81
N LEU A 326 3.00 -7.77 5.80
CA LEU A 326 1.90 -8.73 5.98
C LEU A 326 2.28 -9.90 6.88
N ALA A 327 3.48 -10.46 6.69
CA ALA A 327 3.99 -11.56 7.51
C ALA A 327 4.12 -11.17 8.99
N HIS A 328 4.56 -9.94 9.30
CA HIS A 328 4.60 -9.43 10.67
C HIS A 328 3.22 -9.44 11.33
N ARG A 329 2.17 -9.08 10.59
CA ARG A 329 0.80 -9.10 11.12
C ARG A 329 0.33 -10.55 11.33
N ALA A 330 0.57 -11.43 10.37
CA ALA A 330 0.19 -12.84 10.46
C ALA A 330 0.88 -13.59 11.62
N VAL A 331 2.04 -13.12 12.10
CA VAL A 331 2.71 -13.73 13.28
C VAL A 331 2.33 -13.07 14.61
N ALA A 332 1.58 -11.96 14.60
CA ALA A 332 1.37 -11.10 15.77
C ALA A 332 0.66 -11.84 16.92
N ASP A 333 -0.34 -12.67 16.61
CA ASP A 333 -1.07 -13.49 17.59
C ASP A 333 -0.30 -14.77 18.02
N GLY A 334 0.89 -14.96 17.45
CA GLY A 334 1.77 -16.10 17.69
C GLY A 334 1.49 -17.33 16.81
N THR A 335 0.41 -17.38 16.03
CA THR A 335 0.03 -18.55 15.22
C THR A 335 -0.39 -18.16 13.81
N VAL A 336 0.37 -18.60 12.80
CA VAL A 336 -0.03 -18.43 11.40
C VAL A 336 -0.99 -19.55 11.03
N THR A 337 -2.23 -19.20 10.71
CA THR A 337 -3.27 -20.13 10.26
C THR A 337 -2.99 -20.66 8.84
N ARG A 338 -3.71 -21.72 8.45
CA ARG A 338 -3.60 -22.26 7.08
C ARG A 338 -4.07 -21.25 6.05
N ASP A 339 -5.12 -20.49 6.37
CA ASP A 339 -5.75 -19.53 5.47
C ASP A 339 -4.84 -18.31 5.28
N GLU A 340 -4.29 -17.72 6.35
CA GLU A 340 -3.29 -16.64 6.24
C GLU A 340 -2.05 -17.07 5.45
N ARG A 341 -1.59 -18.31 5.65
CA ARG A 341 -0.46 -18.85 4.87
C ARG A 341 -0.81 -18.98 3.39
N GLN A 342 -2.03 -19.40 3.07
CA GLN A 342 -2.48 -19.54 1.69
C GLN A 342 -2.65 -18.16 1.03
N GLU A 343 -3.13 -17.16 1.76
CA GLU A 343 -3.22 -15.78 1.30
C GLU A 343 -1.84 -15.19 1.03
N LEU A 344 -0.86 -15.34 1.94
CA LEU A 344 0.53 -14.90 1.72
C LEU A 344 1.15 -15.56 0.48
N LEU A 345 0.85 -16.83 0.21
CA LEU A 345 1.29 -17.52 -1.01
C LEU A 345 0.63 -16.97 -2.27
N GLY A 346 -0.67 -16.73 -2.24
CA GLY A 346 -1.42 -16.09 -3.33
C GLY A 346 -0.84 -14.71 -3.65
N THR A 347 -0.70 -13.86 -2.64
CA THR A 347 -0.11 -12.53 -2.75
C THR A 347 1.32 -12.59 -3.30
N ALA A 348 2.17 -13.48 -2.80
CA ALA A 348 3.52 -13.66 -3.34
C ALA A 348 3.51 -14.04 -4.83
N GLY A 349 2.62 -14.96 -5.23
CA GLY A 349 2.44 -15.37 -6.62
C GLY A 349 2.03 -14.22 -7.53
N HIS A 350 1.03 -13.43 -7.12
CA HIS A 350 0.55 -12.28 -7.88
C HIS A 350 1.57 -11.13 -7.96
N LEU A 351 2.33 -10.89 -6.89
CA LEU A 351 3.48 -9.97 -6.89
C LEU A 351 4.70 -10.51 -7.66
N GLY A 352 4.59 -11.72 -8.21
CA GLY A 352 5.59 -12.39 -9.01
C GLY A 352 6.83 -12.88 -8.23
N LEU A 353 6.75 -12.86 -6.90
CA LEU A 353 7.76 -13.35 -5.98
C LEU A 353 7.77 -14.89 -5.94
N PRO A 354 8.92 -15.54 -5.68
CA PRO A 354 8.97 -17.00 -5.58
C PRO A 354 8.29 -17.46 -4.30
N GLU A 355 7.45 -18.52 -4.35
CA GLU A 355 6.74 -19.05 -3.17
C GLU A 355 7.64 -19.33 -1.96
N LYS A 356 8.90 -19.71 -2.20
CA LYS A 356 9.89 -19.96 -1.14
C LYS A 356 10.13 -18.73 -0.26
N ILE A 357 9.89 -17.52 -0.78
CA ILE A 357 10.07 -16.28 -0.02
C ILE A 357 9.10 -16.19 1.16
N VAL A 358 7.89 -16.77 1.05
CA VAL A 358 6.88 -16.73 2.12
C VAL A 358 7.43 -17.35 3.40
N LYS A 359 8.17 -18.46 3.27
CA LYS A 359 8.85 -19.06 4.43
C LYS A 359 9.88 -18.10 5.03
N THR A 360 10.71 -17.49 4.19
CA THR A 360 11.75 -16.55 4.64
C THR A 360 11.15 -15.35 5.37
N VAL A 361 10.13 -14.70 4.81
CA VAL A 361 9.51 -13.53 5.45
C VAL A 361 8.78 -13.88 6.74
N LEU A 362 8.18 -15.08 6.85
CA LEU A 362 7.58 -15.55 8.10
C LEU A 362 8.65 -15.86 9.16
N ASP A 363 9.77 -16.46 8.75
CA ASP A 363 10.92 -16.73 9.63
C ASP A 363 11.50 -15.39 10.13
N ASP A 364 11.70 -14.40 9.24
CA ASP A 364 12.20 -13.05 9.55
C ASP A 364 11.23 -12.30 10.49
N ALA A 365 9.94 -12.31 10.19
CA ALA A 365 8.90 -11.67 11.00
C ALA A 365 8.81 -12.27 12.42
N ARG A 366 8.94 -13.60 12.53
CA ARG A 366 8.97 -14.29 13.82
C ARG A 366 10.21 -13.90 14.63
N ALA A 367 11.36 -13.83 13.99
CA ALA A 367 12.61 -13.45 14.65
C ALA A 367 12.53 -12.02 15.22
N ALA A 368 11.99 -11.07 14.46
CA ALA A 368 11.78 -9.70 14.93
C ALA A 368 10.81 -9.62 16.12
N LEU A 369 9.71 -10.39 16.08
CA LEU A 369 8.76 -10.46 17.19
C LEU A 369 9.39 -11.07 18.44
N ASP A 370 10.21 -12.11 18.28
CA ASP A 370 10.93 -12.74 19.39
C ASP A 370 12.01 -11.80 19.96
N GLU A 371 12.67 -11.00 19.13
CA GLU A 371 13.61 -9.96 19.60
C GLU A 371 12.89 -8.91 20.45
N GLN A 372 11.77 -8.37 19.97
CA GLN A 372 10.96 -7.40 20.70
C GLN A 372 10.47 -7.97 22.05
N ARG A 373 9.98 -9.22 22.05
CA ARG A 373 9.60 -9.92 23.29
C ARG A 373 10.78 -10.13 24.22
N GLY A 374 11.95 -10.47 23.68
CA GLY A 374 13.18 -10.66 24.43
C GLY A 374 13.58 -9.43 25.24
N GLN A 375 13.36 -8.23 24.70
CA GLN A 375 13.60 -6.96 25.39
C GLN A 375 12.62 -6.70 26.55
N LEU A 376 11.43 -7.31 26.50
CA LEU A 376 10.38 -7.20 27.52
C LEU A 376 10.44 -8.33 28.57
N CYS A 377 11.34 -9.31 28.41
CA CYS A 377 11.49 -10.42 29.33
C CYS A 377 11.93 -9.95 30.73
N ARG A 378 11.28 -10.48 31.76
CA ARG A 378 11.64 -10.19 33.16
C ARG A 378 12.88 -10.97 33.58
N PRO A 379 13.76 -10.39 34.42
CA PRO A 379 14.86 -11.14 35.01
C PRO A 379 14.31 -12.23 35.92
N LEU A 380 15.03 -13.36 36.02
CA LEU A 380 14.66 -14.43 36.94
C LEU A 380 14.77 -13.96 38.40
N PRO A 381 13.84 -14.37 39.28
CA PRO A 381 13.97 -14.17 40.72
C PRO A 381 15.24 -14.82 41.27
N THR A 382 15.85 -14.22 42.30
CA THR A 382 17.10 -14.70 42.92
C THR A 382 17.01 -16.14 43.42
N ASN A 383 15.83 -16.58 43.87
CA ASN A 383 15.59 -17.93 44.39
C ASN A 383 14.67 -18.75 43.46
N TRP A 384 14.95 -18.73 42.15
CA TRP A 384 14.13 -19.42 41.16
C TRP A 384 14.02 -20.94 41.43
N PRO A 385 12.83 -21.46 41.81
CA PRO A 385 12.68 -22.85 42.27
C PRO A 385 12.41 -23.83 41.12
N HIS A 386 12.16 -23.32 39.91
CA HIS A 386 11.62 -24.10 38.80
C HIS A 386 12.69 -24.60 37.81
N GLY A 387 13.94 -24.69 38.22
CA GLY A 387 15.02 -25.23 37.37
C GLY A 387 15.28 -24.39 36.11
N GLU A 388 15.50 -25.02 34.96
CA GLU A 388 15.72 -24.27 33.71
C GLU A 388 14.45 -23.47 33.32
N PRO A 389 14.59 -22.18 32.96
CA PRO A 389 13.47 -21.36 32.54
C PRO A 389 13.00 -21.73 31.12
N LEU A 390 11.74 -21.42 30.82
CA LEU A 390 11.23 -21.47 29.44
C LEU A 390 11.86 -20.35 28.61
N ARG A 391 12.08 -20.60 27.33
CA ARG A 391 12.63 -19.64 26.37
C ARG A 391 11.66 -19.33 25.26
N LEU A 392 11.78 -18.13 24.67
CA LEU A 392 11.03 -17.76 23.47
C LEU A 392 11.20 -18.83 22.39
N GLY A 393 10.08 -19.26 21.80
CA GLY A 393 10.02 -20.32 20.81
C GLY A 393 9.96 -21.75 21.37
N ASP A 394 10.04 -21.98 22.68
CA ASP A 394 9.94 -23.34 23.24
C ASP A 394 8.58 -24.00 22.95
N GLY A 395 8.61 -25.32 22.69
CA GLY A 395 7.40 -26.10 22.45
C GLY A 395 6.72 -26.51 23.77
N VAL A 396 5.41 -26.23 23.88
CA VAL A 396 4.57 -26.57 25.03
C VAL A 396 3.40 -27.43 24.58
N ALA A 397 3.21 -28.59 25.20
CA ALA A 397 2.03 -29.44 24.97
C ALA A 397 1.15 -29.48 26.22
N PHE A 398 -0.17 -29.64 26.04
CA PHE A 398 -1.14 -29.79 27.11
C PHE A 398 -1.87 -31.14 27.03
N THR A 399 -2.13 -31.75 28.18
CA THR A 399 -2.98 -32.96 28.32
C THR A 399 -3.63 -33.03 29.72
N GLY A 400 -4.83 -33.61 29.85
CA GLY A 400 -5.53 -33.77 31.14
C GLY A 400 -6.16 -32.50 31.73
N CYS A 401 -5.65 -31.30 31.47
CA CYS A 401 -6.20 -30.08 32.07
C CYS A 401 -7.69 -29.84 31.73
N ASP A 402 -8.41 -29.24 32.68
CA ASP A 402 -9.71 -28.56 32.46
C ASP A 402 -9.65 -27.63 31.23
N ASP A 403 -10.73 -27.61 30.45
CA ASP A 403 -10.74 -26.94 29.14
C ASP A 403 -10.64 -25.42 29.24
N LEU A 404 -11.24 -24.81 30.27
CA LEU A 404 -11.16 -23.36 30.48
C LEU A 404 -9.74 -22.96 30.92
N VAL A 405 -9.16 -23.74 31.84
CA VAL A 405 -7.77 -23.53 32.30
C VAL A 405 -6.78 -23.75 31.14
N ARG A 406 -6.98 -24.80 30.33
CA ARG A 406 -6.18 -25.06 29.13
C ARG A 406 -6.25 -23.88 28.18
N ALA A 407 -7.45 -23.44 27.78
CA ALA A 407 -7.61 -22.35 26.83
C ALA A 407 -6.92 -21.07 27.29
N ARG A 408 -7.05 -20.72 28.58
CA ARG A 408 -6.38 -19.56 29.18
C ARG A 408 -4.85 -19.68 29.14
N LEU A 409 -4.30 -20.83 29.53
CA LEU A 409 -2.85 -21.05 29.56
C LEU A 409 -2.26 -21.14 28.15
N GLU A 410 -2.97 -21.73 27.19
CA GLU A 410 -2.57 -21.73 25.78
C GLU A 410 -2.53 -20.31 25.22
N GLY A 411 -3.55 -19.49 25.49
CA GLY A 411 -3.58 -18.09 25.07
C GLY A 411 -2.41 -17.29 25.66
N ARG A 412 -2.16 -17.43 26.97
CA ARG A 412 -1.00 -16.81 27.64
C ARG A 412 0.32 -17.28 27.05
N ALA A 413 0.49 -18.58 26.80
CA ALA A 413 1.70 -19.16 26.22
C ALA A 413 1.98 -18.57 24.83
N ARG A 414 0.96 -18.48 23.96
CA ARG A 414 1.09 -17.86 22.62
C ARG A 414 1.46 -16.38 22.73
N ALA A 415 0.82 -15.64 23.64
CA ALA A 415 1.05 -14.21 23.84
C ALA A 415 2.50 -13.88 24.23
N VAL A 416 3.12 -14.73 25.06
CA VAL A 416 4.53 -14.57 25.49
C VAL A 416 5.55 -15.22 24.53
N GLY A 417 5.12 -15.78 23.41
CA GLY A 417 6.02 -16.33 22.38
C GLY A 417 6.40 -17.81 22.53
N LEU A 418 5.63 -18.61 23.27
CA LEU A 418 5.78 -20.07 23.33
C LEU A 418 4.96 -20.75 22.23
N ARG A 419 5.44 -21.90 21.72
CA ARG A 419 4.74 -22.67 20.67
C ARG A 419 3.86 -23.74 21.29
N VAL A 420 2.55 -23.54 21.30
CA VAL A 420 1.59 -24.56 21.74
C VAL A 420 1.50 -25.66 20.67
N THR A 421 1.82 -26.90 21.03
CA THR A 421 1.83 -28.06 20.12
C THR A 421 0.76 -29.10 20.46
N GLY A 422 0.15 -29.67 19.42
CA GLY A 422 -0.82 -30.75 19.57
C GLY A 422 -0.20 -32.08 20.03
N ALA A 423 1.11 -32.27 19.86
CA ALA A 423 1.85 -33.48 20.20
C ALA A 423 3.17 -33.17 20.92
N VAL A 424 3.70 -34.18 21.62
CA VAL A 424 5.03 -34.12 22.26
C VAL A 424 6.07 -34.68 21.29
N SER A 425 7.11 -33.90 21.02
CA SER A 425 8.24 -34.25 20.14
C SER A 425 9.57 -33.95 20.83
N GLY A 426 10.71 -34.29 20.20
CA GLY A 426 12.03 -33.93 20.71
C GLY A 426 12.31 -32.41 20.80
N ARG A 427 11.40 -31.57 20.27
CA ARG A 427 11.46 -30.10 20.37
C ARG A 427 10.48 -29.52 21.41
N THR A 428 9.71 -30.38 22.10
CA THR A 428 8.80 -29.98 23.16
C THR A 428 9.60 -29.84 24.44
N ALA A 429 9.69 -28.61 24.97
CA ALA A 429 10.39 -28.31 26.21
C ALA A 429 9.59 -28.81 27.41
N ILE A 430 8.26 -28.68 27.38
CA ILE A 430 7.41 -28.97 28.53
C ILE A 430 6.04 -29.57 28.16
N LEU A 431 5.56 -30.50 28.97
CA LEU A 431 4.19 -31.03 28.95
C LEU A 431 3.46 -30.54 30.22
N VAL A 432 2.34 -29.85 30.02
CA VAL A 432 1.49 -29.34 31.11
C VAL A 432 0.34 -30.31 31.33
N THR A 433 0.19 -30.80 32.55
CA THR A 433 -0.88 -31.72 32.92
C THR A 433 -1.20 -31.67 34.41
N ASP A 434 -2.49 -31.75 34.74
CA ASP A 434 -3.00 -31.91 36.12
C ASP A 434 -3.01 -33.38 36.57
N GLY A 435 -2.63 -34.32 35.69
CA GLY A 435 -2.62 -35.74 35.98
C GLY A 435 -3.97 -36.44 35.87
N SER A 436 -5.04 -35.75 35.49
CA SER A 436 -6.38 -36.35 35.31
C SER A 436 -6.45 -37.34 34.14
N ALA A 437 -5.52 -37.22 33.17
CA ALA A 437 -5.40 -38.11 32.01
C ALA A 437 -3.99 -38.72 31.89
N PRO A 438 -3.60 -39.65 32.79
CA PRO A 438 -2.23 -40.16 32.91
C PRO A 438 -1.82 -41.12 31.78
N SER A 439 -2.78 -41.63 30.99
CA SER A 439 -2.60 -42.64 29.93
C SER A 439 -2.69 -42.09 28.51
N THR A 440 -2.61 -40.77 28.31
CA THR A 440 -2.63 -40.21 26.95
C THR A 440 -1.36 -40.49 26.16
N ASN A 441 -1.49 -40.53 24.83
CA ASN A 441 -0.36 -40.65 23.90
C ASN A 441 0.71 -39.57 24.16
N LYS A 442 0.31 -38.37 24.61
CA LYS A 442 1.22 -37.26 24.96
C LYS A 442 2.01 -37.55 26.24
N SER A 443 1.37 -38.05 27.30
CA SER A 443 2.03 -38.42 28.55
C SER A 443 3.03 -39.56 28.34
N ALA A 444 2.67 -40.56 27.54
CA ALA A 444 3.58 -41.64 27.17
C ALA A 444 4.79 -41.15 26.34
N ALA A 445 4.54 -40.28 25.35
CA ALA A 445 5.60 -39.69 24.54
C ALA A 445 6.55 -38.81 25.36
N ALA A 446 6.04 -38.01 26.30
CA ALA A 446 6.85 -37.19 27.20
C ALA A 446 7.76 -38.04 28.08
N ARG A 447 7.25 -39.12 28.69
CA ARG A 447 8.08 -40.05 29.48
C ARG A 447 9.18 -40.70 28.64
N ARG A 448 8.85 -41.12 27.42
CA ARG A 448 9.83 -41.74 26.50
C ARG A 448 10.94 -40.78 26.07
N LEU A 449 10.58 -39.51 25.82
CA LEU A 449 11.51 -38.49 25.34
C LEU A 449 12.22 -37.73 26.47
N GLY A 450 11.86 -37.99 27.74
CA GLY A 450 12.38 -37.23 28.89
C GLY A 450 11.91 -35.77 28.93
N THR A 451 10.78 -35.45 28.29
CA THR A 451 10.20 -34.10 28.31
C THR A 451 9.76 -33.75 29.72
N ARG A 452 10.10 -32.53 30.17
CA ARG A 452 9.71 -32.01 31.49
C ARG A 452 8.17 -31.99 31.63
N ILE A 453 7.64 -32.54 32.71
CA ILE A 453 6.20 -32.55 33.00
C ILE A 453 5.92 -31.66 34.20
N VAL A 454 4.94 -30.75 34.11
CA VAL A 454 4.58 -29.83 35.21
C VAL A 454 3.07 -29.69 35.37
N HIS A 455 2.65 -29.30 36.58
CA HIS A 455 1.28 -28.91 36.89
C HIS A 455 0.91 -27.56 36.24
N PRO A 456 -0.36 -27.31 35.87
CA PRO A 456 -0.82 -26.02 35.34
C PRO A 456 -0.42 -24.80 36.19
N ASP A 457 -0.43 -24.91 37.51
CA ASP A 457 -0.06 -23.80 38.40
C ASP A 457 1.42 -23.42 38.29
N VAL A 458 2.29 -24.43 38.27
CA VAL A 458 3.74 -24.23 38.05
C VAL A 458 3.99 -23.64 36.67
N PHE A 459 3.24 -24.08 35.65
CA PHE A 459 3.34 -23.52 34.31
C PHE A 459 2.89 -22.05 34.25
N ALA A 460 1.89 -21.67 35.03
CA ALA A 460 1.44 -20.29 35.13
C ALA A 460 2.54 -19.36 35.66
N GLU A 461 3.37 -19.82 36.61
CA GLU A 461 4.54 -19.10 37.10
C GLU A 461 5.69 -19.09 36.07
N LEU A 462 5.94 -20.22 35.39
CA LEU A 462 6.98 -20.33 34.35
C LEU A 462 6.77 -19.33 33.20
N ILE A 463 5.52 -19.10 32.79
CA ILE A 463 5.16 -18.16 31.72
C ILE A 463 5.54 -16.72 32.08
N GLU A 464 5.53 -16.33 33.36
CA GLU A 464 5.80 -14.94 33.76
C GLU A 464 7.28 -14.55 33.64
N TYR A 465 8.16 -15.55 33.58
CA TYR A 465 9.60 -15.37 33.55
C TYR A 465 10.25 -16.07 32.35
N VAL A 466 9.55 -16.11 31.22
CA VAL A 466 10.14 -16.56 29.95
C VAL A 466 11.39 -15.74 29.64
N GLN A 467 12.45 -16.42 29.23
CA GLN A 467 13.73 -15.82 28.93
C GLN A 467 13.95 -15.70 27.42
N PRO A 468 14.86 -14.80 26.97
CA PRO A 468 15.22 -14.73 25.56
C PRO A 468 15.69 -16.07 25.01
N ALA A 469 15.46 -16.29 23.71
CA ALA A 469 15.99 -17.44 23.00
C ALA A 469 17.52 -17.47 23.12
N THR A 470 18.10 -18.64 23.38
CA THR A 470 19.56 -18.80 23.28
C THR A 470 19.97 -18.69 21.81
N THR A 471 20.81 -17.71 21.49
CA THR A 471 21.47 -17.61 20.17
C THR A 471 22.07 -18.98 19.82
N PRO A 472 21.89 -19.50 18.60
CA PRO A 472 22.49 -20.78 18.26
C PRO A 472 24.01 -20.65 18.35
N ARG A 473 24.61 -21.30 19.36
CA ARG A 473 26.06 -21.53 19.39
C ARG A 473 26.41 -22.27 18.11
N HIS A 474 27.18 -21.63 17.23
CA HIS A 474 27.91 -22.32 16.17
C HIS A 474 28.63 -23.54 16.78
N GLY A 475 28.52 -24.67 16.08
CA GLY A 475 28.82 -26.00 16.60
C GLY A 475 30.18 -26.12 17.27
N GLY A 476 30.17 -26.25 18.59
CA GLY A 476 31.29 -26.72 19.40
C GLY A 476 30.85 -27.99 20.13
N ARG A 477 31.43 -29.13 19.74
CA ARG A 477 31.30 -30.42 20.44
C ARG A 477 31.46 -30.23 21.95
N ARG A 478 30.54 -30.80 22.75
CA ARG A 478 30.78 -31.04 24.18
C ARG A 478 32.00 -31.97 24.33
N PRO A 479 32.97 -31.69 25.20
CA PRO A 479 33.98 -32.67 25.56
C PRO A 479 33.31 -33.77 26.39
N GLY A 480 33.41 -35.01 25.95
CA GLY A 480 32.97 -36.17 26.70
C GLY A 480 33.86 -36.37 27.93
N THR A 481 33.26 -36.42 29.10
CA THR A 481 33.88 -36.88 30.34
C THR A 481 33.87 -38.41 30.34
N HIS A 482 35.05 -39.04 30.18
CA HIS A 482 35.24 -40.44 30.59
C HIS A 482 35.53 -40.49 32.10
N PRO A 483 34.88 -41.38 32.87
CA PRO A 483 35.34 -41.72 34.20
C PRO A 483 36.53 -42.69 34.10
N ARG A 484 37.39 -42.67 35.12
CA ARG A 484 38.59 -43.50 35.26
C ARG A 484 38.31 -45.00 35.21
#